data_AF-A0A7C1LU79-F1
#
_entry.id   AF-A0A7C1LU79-F1
#
_cell.length_a   1.000
_cell.length_b   1.000
_cell.length_c   1.000
_cell.angle_alpha   90.00
_cell.angle_beta   90.00
_cell.angle_gamma   90.00
#
_symmetry.space_group_name_H-M   'P 1'
#
loop_
_entity.id
_entity.type
_entity.pdbx_description
1 polymer ?
#
loop_
_entity_poly.entity_id
_entity_poly.type
_entity_poly.pdbx_seq_one_letter_code
_entity_poly.pdbx_strand_id
1 'polypeptide(L)'
;MVKGLSEPVEIIKDQWGISHIYAQNEKDLFFAQGFNIARDRLFQLEIWRRQATGTMAEIQGPKALMRDIGSHLLKARVDMKQEMNHYHPRGEEIIPSFVRGINAYIDITNKNPDLLPLEFPLLGLKPGHW
;
A
#
# COMPACT_ATOMS: atom_id res chain seq x y z
N MET A 1 -9.84 -16.89 -6.48
CA MET A 1 -8.48 -16.36 -6.70
C MET A 1 -8.53 -14.84 -6.70
N VAL A 2 -7.54 -14.17 -6.10
CA VAL A 2 -7.41 -12.71 -6.18
C VAL A 2 -7.05 -12.35 -7.63
N LYS A 3 -7.78 -11.41 -8.22
CA LYS A 3 -7.50 -10.94 -9.58
C LYS A 3 -6.12 -10.27 -9.61
N GLY A 4 -5.22 -10.72 -10.48
CA GLY A 4 -3.89 -10.13 -10.65
C GLY A 4 -2.72 -11.11 -10.51
N LEU A 5 -2.95 -12.28 -9.92
CA LEU A 5 -2.00 -13.39 -9.87
C LEU A 5 -2.03 -14.21 -11.16
N SER A 6 -0.88 -14.64 -11.65
CA SER A 6 -0.75 -15.62 -12.75
C SER A 6 -0.67 -17.06 -12.27
N GLU A 7 0.03 -17.29 -11.17
CA GLU A 7 0.27 -18.61 -10.57
C GLU A 7 -0.22 -18.65 -9.12
N PRO A 8 -0.43 -19.84 -8.55
CA PRO A 8 -0.76 -19.98 -7.13
C PRO A 8 0.30 -19.36 -6.21
N VAL A 9 -0.18 -18.72 -5.15
CA VAL A 9 0.64 -18.17 -4.06
C VAL A 9 0.12 -18.70 -2.73
N GLU A 10 1.03 -19.05 -1.83
CA GLU A 10 0.72 -19.44 -0.47
C GLU A 10 1.29 -18.42 0.53
N ILE A 11 0.49 -18.08 1.54
CA ILE A 11 0.89 -17.21 2.65
C ILE A 11 0.64 -17.97 3.95
N ILE A 12 1.72 -18.37 4.63
CA ILE A 12 1.66 -19.07 5.92
C ILE A 12 2.03 -18.07 7.01
N LYS A 13 1.17 -17.93 8.04
CA LYS A 13 1.55 -17.19 9.25
C LYS A 13 2.10 -18.14 10.29
N ASP A 14 3.28 -17.84 10.80
CA ASP A 14 3.86 -18.59 11.91
C ASP A 14 3.21 -18.21 13.26
N GLN A 15 3.67 -18.85 14.33
CA GLN A 15 3.17 -18.66 15.69
C GLN A 15 3.34 -17.23 16.23
N TRP A 16 4.20 -16.40 15.60
CA TRP A 16 4.43 -15.01 15.96
C TRP A 16 3.64 -14.05 15.06
N GLY A 17 2.83 -14.58 14.15
CA GLY A 17 2.06 -13.82 13.16
C GLY A 17 2.90 -13.32 11.97
N ILE A 18 4.15 -13.78 11.84
CA ILE A 18 5.01 -13.40 10.71
C ILE A 18 4.55 -14.19 9.47
N SER A 19 4.36 -13.48 8.37
CA SER A 19 3.89 -14.07 7.11
C SER A 19 5.07 -14.53 6.26
N HIS A 20 5.09 -15.81 5.91
CA HIS A 20 6.00 -16.44 4.97
C HIS A 20 5.26 -16.62 3.64
N ILE A 21 5.81 -16.07 2.55
CA ILE A 21 5.14 -15.99 1.25
C ILE A 21 5.89 -16.87 0.25
N TYR A 22 5.17 -17.80 -0.38
CA TYR A 22 5.69 -18.72 -1.39
C TYR A 22 4.98 -18.50 -2.72
N ALA A 23 5.75 -18.26 -3.79
CA ALA A 23 5.23 -17.99 -5.13
C ALA A 23 6.15 -18.59 -6.19
N GLN A 24 5.62 -18.85 -7.39
CA GLN A 24 6.36 -19.45 -8.51
C GLN A 24 7.10 -18.43 -9.38
N ASN A 25 6.83 -17.14 -9.19
CA ASN A 25 7.51 -16.06 -9.92
C ASN A 25 7.54 -14.77 -9.08
N GLU A 26 8.42 -13.86 -9.49
CA GLU A 26 8.72 -12.63 -8.75
C GLU A 26 7.54 -11.65 -8.72
N LYS A 27 6.84 -11.51 -9.85
CA LYS A 27 5.67 -10.63 -9.98
C LYS A 27 4.57 -11.02 -8.98
N ASP A 28 4.24 -12.30 -8.91
CA ASP A 28 3.23 -12.85 -8.00
C ASP A 28 3.71 -12.79 -6.54
N LEU A 29 5.00 -13.00 -6.28
CA LEU A 29 5.61 -12.85 -4.96
C LEU A 29 5.41 -11.43 -4.40
N PHE A 30 5.80 -10.41 -5.18
CA PHE A 30 5.70 -9.02 -4.73
C PHE A 30 4.26 -8.52 -4.69
N PHE A 31 3.39 -8.98 -5.62
CA PHE A 31 1.95 -8.75 -5.52
C PHE A 31 1.40 -9.28 -4.20
N ALA A 32 1.73 -10.52 -3.83
CA ALA A 32 1.27 -11.11 -2.60
C ALA A 32 1.84 -10.43 -1.35
N GLN A 33 3.09 -9.96 -1.42
CA GLN A 33 3.69 -9.16 -0.36
C GLN A 33 2.91 -7.86 -0.12
N GLY A 34 2.58 -7.13 -1.19
CA GLY A 34 1.75 -5.92 -1.13
C GLY A 34 0.35 -6.18 -0.59
N PHE A 35 -0.28 -7.27 -1.04
CA PHE A 35 -1.57 -7.71 -0.55
C PHE A 35 -1.53 -8.04 0.95
N ASN A 36 -0.50 -8.77 1.39
CA ASN A 36 -0.34 -9.18 2.78
C ASN A 36 -0.12 -8.00 3.73
N ILE A 37 0.74 -7.04 3.37
CA ILE A 37 0.96 -5.86 4.20
C ILE A 37 -0.29 -4.98 4.25
N ALA A 38 -1.05 -4.87 3.15
CA ALA A 38 -2.32 -4.17 3.18
C ALA A 38 -3.33 -4.86 4.11
N ARG A 39 -3.41 -6.20 4.09
CA ARG A 39 -4.24 -6.97 5.02
C ARG A 39 -3.88 -6.71 6.49
N ASP A 40 -2.59 -6.65 6.80
CA ASP A 40 -2.14 -6.60 8.19
C ASP A 40 -1.99 -5.17 8.73
N ARG A 41 -1.77 -4.17 7.85
CA ARG A 41 -1.33 -2.82 8.22
C ARG A 41 -2.03 -1.70 7.44
N LEU A 42 -3.25 -1.92 6.96
CA LEU A 42 -3.94 -0.97 6.07
C LEU A 42 -3.99 0.47 6.61
N PHE A 43 -4.30 0.64 7.91
CA PHE A 43 -4.36 1.98 8.50
C PHE A 43 -2.99 2.66 8.56
N GLN A 44 -1.94 1.91 8.88
CA GLN A 44 -0.56 2.41 8.84
C GLN A 44 -0.17 2.86 7.42
N LEU A 45 -0.55 2.07 6.40
CA LEU A 45 -0.34 2.44 5.01
C LEU A 45 -1.09 3.74 4.65
N GLU A 46 -2.35 3.90 5.07
CA GLU A 46 -3.10 5.13 4.82
C GLU A 46 -2.44 6.35 5.47
N ILE A 47 -1.92 6.23 6.70
CA ILE A 47 -1.17 7.32 7.34
C ILE A 47 0.10 7.66 6.56
N TRP A 48 0.87 6.67 6.10
CA TRP A 48 2.06 6.92 5.28
C TRP A 48 1.72 7.57 3.94
N ARG A 49 0.66 7.09 3.27
CA ARG A 49 0.16 7.69 2.03
C ARG A 49 -0.19 9.17 2.24
N ARG A 50 -0.89 9.50 3.33
CA ARG A 50 -1.25 10.90 3.65
C ARG A 50 -0.05 11.76 3.98
N GLN A 51 0.93 11.22 4.70
CA GLN A 51 2.19 11.91 4.98
C GLN A 51 2.96 12.23 3.68
N ALA A 52 3.09 11.26 2.79
CA ALA A 52 3.78 11.42 1.51
C ALA A 52 3.03 12.36 0.55
N THR A 53 1.70 12.35 0.57
CA THR A 53 0.87 13.14 -0.35
C THR A 53 0.49 14.52 0.17
N GLY A 54 0.74 14.81 1.45
CA GLY A 54 0.41 16.09 2.08
C GLY A 54 -1.08 16.24 2.38
N THR A 55 -1.74 15.18 2.86
CA THR A 55 -3.19 15.15 3.12
C THR A 55 -3.53 14.75 4.56
N MET A 56 -2.64 15.07 5.50
CA MET A 56 -2.85 14.71 6.90
C MET A 56 -3.71 15.71 7.67
N ALA A 57 -3.76 16.97 7.25
CA ALA A 57 -4.63 18.00 7.82
C ALA A 57 -6.11 17.65 7.66
N GLU A 58 -6.47 16.82 6.68
CA GLU A 58 -7.83 16.26 6.53
C GLU A 58 -8.27 15.44 7.75
N ILE A 59 -7.34 14.82 8.48
CA ILE A 59 -7.64 13.93 9.61
C ILE A 59 -7.11 14.45 10.96
N GLN A 60 -6.12 15.34 10.94
CA GLN A 60 -5.52 15.91 12.16
C GLN A 60 -5.79 17.41 12.31
N GLY A 61 -6.44 18.05 11.35
CA GLY A 61 -6.77 19.47 11.38
C GLY A 61 -5.53 20.38 11.24
N PRO A 62 -5.65 21.66 11.65
CA PRO A 62 -4.66 22.70 11.38
C PRO A 62 -3.23 22.40 11.85
N LYS A 63 -3.06 21.57 12.89
CA LYS A 63 -1.73 21.20 13.42
C LYS A 63 -0.87 20.43 12.40
N ALA A 64 -1.48 19.78 11.41
CA ALA A 64 -0.75 19.06 10.36
C ALA A 64 -0.49 19.92 9.10
N LEU A 65 -1.01 21.14 9.02
CA LEU A 65 -0.94 21.98 7.82
C LEU A 65 0.51 22.27 7.39
N MET A 66 1.38 22.63 8.34
CA MET A 66 2.79 22.89 8.02
C MET A 66 3.52 21.67 7.47
N ARG A 67 3.17 20.46 7.94
CA ARG A 67 3.72 19.23 7.38
C ARG A 67 3.21 19.04 5.95
N ASP A 68 1.91 19.19 5.73
CA ASP A 68 1.33 18.98 4.40
C ASP A 68 1.94 19.93 3.37
N ILE A 69 2.12 21.21 3.73
CA ILE A 69 2.85 22.18 2.92
C ILE A 69 4.27 21.68 2.61
N GLY A 70 5.00 21.21 3.63
CA GLY A 70 6.34 20.63 3.46
C GLY A 70 6.36 19.44 2.49
N SER A 71 5.42 18.49 2.63
CA SER A 71 5.28 17.36 1.72
C SER A 71 5.00 17.82 0.29
N HIS A 72 4.14 18.83 0.10
CA HIS A 72 3.86 19.40 -1.22
C HIS A 72 5.07 20.09 -1.86
N LEU A 73 5.93 20.74 -1.06
CA LEU A 73 7.18 21.33 -1.53
C LEU A 73 8.22 20.27 -1.91
N LEU A 74 8.24 19.15 -1.18
CA LEU A 74 9.12 18.01 -1.46
C LEU A 74 8.60 17.09 -2.58
N LYS A 75 7.34 17.25 -3.04
CA LYS A 75 6.78 16.42 -4.11
C LYS A 75 7.71 16.48 -5.32
N ALA A 76 8.41 15.38 -5.52
CA ALA A 76 9.31 15.21 -6.62
C ALA A 76 8.43 15.09 -7.88
N ARG A 77 8.43 16.13 -8.73
CA ARG A 77 7.80 16.11 -10.06
C ARG A 77 8.73 15.38 -11.03
N VAL A 78 9.10 14.16 -10.67
CA VAL A 78 10.03 13.32 -11.44
C VAL A 78 9.25 12.45 -12.41
N ASP A 79 9.82 12.27 -13.58
CA ASP A 79 9.40 11.21 -14.48
C ASP A 79 9.66 9.87 -13.77
N MET A 80 8.60 9.13 -13.48
CA MET A 80 8.69 7.86 -12.75
C MET A 80 9.57 6.84 -13.49
N LYS A 81 9.59 6.88 -14.81
CA LYS A 81 10.48 6.02 -15.62
C LYS A 81 11.94 6.39 -15.39
N GLN A 82 12.24 7.68 -15.35
CA GLN A 82 13.60 8.14 -15.04
C GLN A 82 13.99 7.78 -13.60
N GLU A 83 13.07 7.95 -12.66
CA GLU A 83 13.30 7.65 -11.25
C GLU A 83 13.57 6.15 -11.03
N MET A 84 12.81 5.27 -11.68
CA MET A 84 13.02 3.82 -11.57
C MET A 84 14.40 3.36 -12.06
N ASN A 85 15.05 4.10 -12.96
CA ASN A 85 16.41 3.79 -13.41
C ASN A 85 17.47 3.94 -12.31
N HIS A 86 17.17 4.63 -11.20
CA HIS A 86 18.07 4.72 -10.05
C HIS A 86 17.97 3.52 -9.10
N TYR A 87 16.97 2.66 -9.29
CA TYR A 87 16.77 1.45 -8.49
C TYR A 87 17.32 0.22 -9.21
N HIS A 88 17.17 -0.95 -8.60
CA HIS A 88 17.54 -2.22 -9.22
C HIS A 88 16.88 -2.36 -10.61
N PRO A 89 17.52 -2.99 -11.63
CA PRO A 89 16.94 -3.13 -12.97
C PRO A 89 15.57 -3.82 -13.04
N ARG A 90 15.24 -4.59 -12.00
CA ARG A 90 13.92 -5.24 -11.84
C ARG A 90 12.89 -4.39 -11.09
N GLY A 91 13.26 -3.19 -10.63
CA GLY A 91 12.42 -2.28 -9.86
C GLY A 91 11.15 -1.87 -10.59
N GLU A 92 11.23 -1.67 -11.91
CA GLU A 92 10.07 -1.37 -12.77
C GLU A 92 9.02 -2.50 -12.77
N GLU A 93 9.39 -3.74 -12.44
CA GLU A 93 8.43 -4.83 -12.27
C GLU A 93 8.04 -5.04 -10.80
N ILE A 94 9.02 -5.04 -9.90
CA ILE A 94 8.83 -5.30 -8.46
C ILE A 94 7.89 -4.28 -7.82
N ILE A 95 8.20 -2.99 -7.97
CA ILE A 95 7.49 -1.91 -7.26
C ILE A 95 6.03 -1.84 -7.71
N PRO A 96 5.70 -1.80 -9.01
CA PRO A 96 4.30 -1.81 -9.44
C PRO A 96 3.56 -3.09 -9.07
N SER A 97 4.23 -4.24 -9.00
CA SER A 97 3.61 -5.49 -8.54
C SER A 97 3.17 -5.40 -7.09
N PHE A 98 4.03 -4.90 -6.22
CA PHE A 98 3.71 -4.63 -4.83
C PHE A 98 2.55 -3.65 -4.66
N VAL A 99 2.57 -2.53 -5.39
CA VAL A 99 1.49 -1.53 -5.35
C VAL A 99 0.17 -2.11 -5.83
N ARG A 100 0.16 -2.91 -6.91
CA ARG A 100 -1.05 -3.63 -7.37
C ARG A 100 -1.60 -4.57 -6.31
N GLY A 101 -0.73 -5.22 -5.53
CA GLY A 101 -1.13 -6.06 -4.39
C GLY A 101 -1.86 -5.28 -3.31
N ILE A 102 -1.32 -4.12 -2.93
CA ILE A 102 -1.96 -3.20 -1.96
C ILE A 102 -3.34 -2.76 -2.48
N ASN A 103 -3.39 -2.30 -3.72
CA ASN A 103 -4.63 -1.82 -4.33
C ASN A 103 -5.69 -2.92 -4.48
N ALA A 104 -5.29 -4.17 -4.73
CA ALA A 104 -6.20 -5.30 -4.76
C ALA A 104 -6.88 -5.54 -3.40
N TYR A 105 -6.14 -5.41 -2.29
CA TYR A 105 -6.76 -5.51 -0.96
C TYR A 105 -7.65 -4.31 -0.64
N ILE A 106 -7.23 -3.10 -1.02
CA ILE A 106 -8.06 -1.89 -0.89
C ILE A 106 -9.40 -2.06 -1.62
N ASP A 107 -9.38 -2.56 -2.85
CA ASP A 107 -10.60 -2.81 -3.64
C ASP A 107 -11.53 -3.83 -2.97
N ILE A 108 -10.97 -4.84 -2.32
CA ILE A 108 -11.74 -5.81 -1.54
C ILE A 108 -12.40 -5.12 -0.34
N THR A 109 -11.65 -4.33 0.44
CA THR A 109 -12.21 -3.63 1.61
C THR A 109 -13.23 -2.55 1.23
N ASN A 110 -13.06 -1.89 0.09
CA ASN A 110 -14.04 -0.93 -0.43
C ASN A 110 -15.36 -1.59 -0.84
N LYS A 111 -15.32 -2.85 -1.29
CA LYS A 111 -16.52 -3.64 -1.61
C LYS A 111 -17.12 -4.32 -0.39
N ASN A 112 -16.31 -4.63 0.61
CA ASN A 112 -16.73 -5.23 1.87
C ASN A 112 -16.11 -4.46 3.06
N PRO A 113 -16.78 -3.39 3.53
CA PRO A 113 -16.26 -2.53 4.61
C PRO A 113 -16.03 -3.25 5.95
N ASP A 114 -16.63 -4.43 6.18
CA ASP A 114 -16.41 -5.23 7.39
C ASP A 114 -14.96 -5.73 7.52
N LEU A 115 -14.20 -5.69 6.41
CA LEU A 115 -12.78 -6.03 6.38
C LEU A 115 -11.86 -4.84 6.72
N LEU A 116 -12.41 -3.63 6.90
CA LEU A 116 -11.61 -2.47 7.28
C LEU A 116 -11.17 -2.59 8.75
N PRO A 117 -9.90 -2.23 9.07
CA PRO A 117 -9.48 -2.02 10.45
C PRO A 117 -10.36 -0.99 11.15
N LEU A 118 -10.54 -1.16 12.46
CA LEU A 118 -11.44 -0.37 13.31
C LEU A 118 -11.21 1.15 13.19
N GLU A 119 -9.99 1.59 12.94
CA GLU A 119 -9.63 3.01 12.83
C GLU A 119 -10.39 3.71 11.69
N PHE A 120 -10.67 3.02 10.57
CA PHE A 120 -11.38 3.60 9.44
C PHE A 120 -12.82 4.00 9.77
N PRO A 121 -13.71 3.09 10.24
CA PRO A 121 -15.07 3.47 10.60
C PRO A 121 -15.10 4.44 11.79
N LEU A 122 -14.20 4.32 12.78
CA LEU A 122 -14.14 5.25 13.91
C LEU A 122 -13.82 6.69 13.48
N LEU A 123 -13.00 6.86 12.45
CA LEU A 123 -12.58 8.16 11.94
C LEU A 123 -13.38 8.62 10.70
N GLY A 124 -14.35 7.81 10.24
CA GLY A 124 -15.11 8.10 9.02
C GLY A 124 -14.24 8.11 7.75
N LEU A 125 -13.17 7.32 7.72
CA LEU A 125 -12.18 7.29 6.62
C LEU A 125 -12.40 6.12 5.68
N LYS A 126 -11.84 6.25 4.48
CA LYS A 126 -11.65 5.15 3.52
C LYS A 126 -10.19 5.10 3.07
N PRO A 127 -9.63 3.92 2.80
CA PRO A 127 -8.28 3.79 2.27
C PRO A 127 -8.21 4.34 0.85
N GLY A 128 -7.19 5.15 0.56
CA GLY A 128 -6.87 5.58 -0.80
C GLY A 128 -5.97 4.56 -1.51
N HIS A 129 -6.12 4.43 -2.83
CA HIS A 129 -5.16 3.67 -3.65
C HIS A 129 -3.74 4.23 -3.50
N TRP A 130 -2.79 3.31 -3.62
CA TRP A 130 -1.35 3.52 -3.64
C TRP A 130 -0.84 3.69 -5.06
#